data_AF-A0A7W1GYD2-F1
#
_entry.id   AF-A0A7W1GYD2-F1
#
_cell.length_a   1.000
_cell.length_b   1.000
_cell.length_c   1.000
_cell.angle_alpha   90.00
_cell.angle_beta   90.00
_cell.angle_gamma   90.00
#
_symmetry.space_group_name_H-M   'P 1'
#
loop_
_entity.id
_entity.type
_entity.pdbx_description
1 polymer ?
#
loop_
_entity_poly.entity_id
_entity_poly.type
_entity_poly.pdbx_seq_one_letter_code
_entity_poly.pdbx_strand_id
1 'polypeptide(L)'
;MIAEITFERVGDWIAAGAVIAILSLLWRENRLYRVGEHLLLGLTIGFTAVVTWVELLEPRWLVPFQEAIAAGDTGRIIFGGSALVLGLCWYGLYFKRGEWLMRLVLGVILGASAGQALRNNFTQQMPLVATSFRSPIVISEGSRLDFWGSLNNSLFLLALVSVLLYFFFIFEQRNPIIKAGSRIGRFWLMVGFGVYFGNTIMTRMAVLIERVWFVVNDFFGKMFA
;
A
#
# COMPACT_ATOMS: atom_id res chain seq x y z
N MET A 1 9.33 18.28 33.62
CA MET A 1 8.85 17.19 34.50
C MET A 1 7.36 17.29 34.84
N ILE A 2 6.87 18.19 35.72
CA ILE A 2 5.42 18.24 36.06
C ILE A 2 4.54 18.60 34.83
N ALA A 3 4.99 19.55 34.01
CA ALA A 3 4.27 19.96 32.79
C ALA A 3 4.22 18.85 31.71
N GLU A 4 5.26 18.03 31.61
CA GLU A 4 5.31 16.89 30.67
C GLU A 4 4.32 15.80 31.09
N ILE A 5 4.27 15.47 32.39
CA ILE A 5 3.31 14.50 32.95
C ILE A 5 1.86 14.95 32.72
N THR A 6 1.57 16.25 32.83
CA THR A 6 0.23 16.76 32.54
C THR A 6 -0.10 16.70 31.04
N PHE A 7 0.86 16.94 30.16
CA PHE A 7 0.65 16.90 28.71
C PHE A 7 0.43 15.47 28.22
N GLU A 8 1.21 14.52 28.72
CA GLU A 8 1.04 13.08 28.43
C GLU A 8 -0.33 12.58 28.87
N ARG A 9 -0.78 12.96 30.07
CA ARG A 9 -2.12 12.61 30.56
C ARG A 9 -3.22 13.16 29.67
N VAL A 10 -3.12 14.42 29.23
CA VAL A 10 -4.09 15.01 28.30
C VAL A 10 -4.09 14.26 26.97
N GLY A 11 -2.91 13.89 26.46
CA GLY A 11 -2.76 13.06 25.26
C GLY A 11 -3.45 11.70 25.39
N ASP A 12 -3.24 11.00 26.50
CA ASP A 12 -3.84 9.70 26.78
C ASP A 12 -5.39 9.78 26.84
N TRP A 13 -5.95 10.86 27.42
CA TRP A 13 -7.40 11.10 27.42
C TRP A 13 -7.97 11.38 26.03
N ILE A 14 -7.27 12.17 25.22
CA ILE A 14 -7.66 12.45 23.82
C ILE A 14 -7.62 11.15 23.02
N ALA A 15 -6.58 10.34 23.19
CA ALA A 15 -6.43 9.06 22.51
C ALA A 15 -7.53 8.06 22.92
N ALA A 16 -7.85 7.96 24.21
CA ALA A 16 -8.97 7.14 24.68
C ALA A 16 -10.31 7.59 24.10
N GLY A 17 -10.57 8.90 24.06
CA GLY A 17 -11.75 9.47 23.41
C GLY A 17 -11.84 9.13 21.92
N ALA A 18 -10.72 9.20 21.19
CA ALA A 18 -10.65 8.83 19.77
C ALA A 18 -10.90 7.32 19.55
N VAL A 19 -10.34 6.46 20.40
CA VAL A 19 -10.57 5.01 20.33
C VAL A 19 -12.04 4.68 20.58
N ILE A 20 -12.68 5.29 21.58
CA ILE A 20 -14.12 5.12 21.84
C ILE A 20 -14.95 5.64 20.68
N ALA A 21 -14.61 6.80 20.10
CA ALA A 21 -15.30 7.36 18.95
C ALA A 21 -15.29 6.40 17.76
N ILE A 22 -14.15 5.76 17.47
CA ILE A 22 -14.02 4.77 16.39
C ILE A 22 -14.74 3.47 16.74
N LEU A 23 -14.58 2.95 17.97
CA LEU A 23 -15.24 1.72 18.42
C LEU A 23 -16.77 1.85 18.48
N SER A 24 -17.31 3.07 18.60
CA SER A 24 -18.76 3.32 18.52
C SER A 24 -19.36 2.81 17.20
N LEU A 25 -18.57 2.66 16.14
CA LEU A 25 -19.02 2.06 14.87
C LEU A 25 -19.55 0.63 15.06
N LEU A 26 -18.99 -0.13 16.00
CA LEU A 26 -19.36 -1.52 16.24
C LEU A 26 -20.83 -1.65 16.67
N TRP A 27 -21.37 -0.62 17.33
CA TRP A 27 -22.76 -0.60 17.77
C TRP A 27 -23.68 -0.04 16.69
N ARG A 28 -23.36 1.15 16.14
CA ARG A 28 -24.08 1.83 15.05
C ARG A 28 -23.33 3.09 14.63
N GLU A 29 -23.57 3.58 13.41
CA GLU A 29 -23.16 4.93 13.00
C GLU A 29 -23.82 6.02 13.87
N ASN A 30 -23.11 6.45 14.91
CA ASN A 30 -23.56 7.49 15.83
C ASN A 30 -22.89 8.84 15.50
N ARG A 31 -23.40 9.94 16.08
CA ARG A 31 -22.80 11.28 15.93
C ARG A 31 -21.34 11.31 16.38
N LEU A 32 -21.00 10.60 17.46
CA LEU A 32 -19.63 10.49 17.98
C LEU A 32 -18.67 9.86 16.96
N TYR A 33 -19.09 8.76 16.31
CA TYR A 33 -18.32 8.12 15.25
C TYR A 33 -18.07 9.08 14.09
N ARG A 34 -19.11 9.77 13.60
CA ARG A 34 -18.97 10.75 12.51
C ARG A 34 -17.97 11.85 12.86
N VAL A 35 -17.99 12.38 14.08
CA VAL A 35 -17.00 13.40 14.50
C VAL A 35 -15.58 12.84 14.48
N GLY A 36 -15.38 11.63 15.03
CA GLY A 36 -14.09 10.95 15.00
C GLY A 36 -13.59 10.71 13.58
N GLU A 37 -14.47 10.28 12.68
CA GLU A 37 -14.16 10.07 11.26
C GLU A 37 -13.73 11.36 10.57
N HIS A 38 -14.47 12.47 10.73
CA HIS A 38 -14.12 13.75 10.12
C HIS A 38 -12.80 14.32 10.67
N LEU A 39 -12.55 14.14 11.97
CA LEU A 39 -11.28 14.54 12.58
C LEU A 39 -10.12 13.74 11.99
N LEU A 40 -10.27 12.42 11.85
CA LEU A 40 -9.26 11.54 11.27
C LEU A 40 -9.01 11.88 9.80
N LEU A 41 -10.06 12.07 8.99
CA LEU A 41 -9.95 12.52 7.61
C LEU A 41 -9.25 13.88 7.51
N GLY A 42 -9.61 14.83 8.38
CA GLY A 42 -8.96 16.14 8.45
C GLY A 42 -7.46 16.03 8.77
N LEU A 43 -7.10 15.18 9.74
CA LEU A 43 -5.71 14.91 10.09
C LEU A 43 -4.94 14.29 8.92
N THR A 44 -5.54 13.32 8.23
CA THR A 44 -4.92 12.68 7.05
C THR A 44 -4.68 13.70 5.94
N ILE A 45 -5.66 14.55 5.63
CA ILE A 45 -5.53 15.59 4.61
C ILE A 45 -4.48 16.63 5.02
N GLY A 46 -4.50 17.07 6.29
CA GLY A 46 -3.54 18.04 6.82
C GLY A 46 -2.10 17.51 6.80
N PHE A 47 -1.89 16.29 7.30
CA PHE A 47 -0.58 15.64 7.26
C PHE A 47 -0.09 15.47 5.81
N THR A 48 -0.96 14.97 4.93
CA THR A 48 -0.63 14.80 3.50
C THR A 48 -0.26 16.14 2.85
N ALA A 49 -0.95 17.23 3.20
CA ALA A 49 -0.64 18.56 2.69
C ALA A 49 0.76 19.04 3.13
N VAL A 50 1.11 18.86 4.41
CA VAL A 50 2.43 19.24 4.94
C VAL A 50 3.53 18.39 4.31
N VAL A 51 3.34 17.07 4.25
CA VAL A 51 4.29 16.16 3.60
C VAL A 51 4.48 16.51 2.13
N THR A 52 3.38 16.80 1.42
CA THR A 52 3.44 17.21 0.01
C THR A 52 4.22 18.52 -0.14
N TRP A 53 4.10 19.44 0.81
CA TRP A 53 4.89 20.68 0.80
C TRP A 53 6.38 20.40 1.01
N VAL A 54 6.74 19.78 2.13
CA VAL A 54 8.13 19.63 2.59
C VAL A 54 8.91 18.60 1.78
N GLU A 55 8.28 17.50 1.36
CA GLU A 55 8.98 16.40 0.66
C GLU A 55 8.88 16.49 -0.87
N LEU A 56 7.86 17.17 -1.38
CA LEU A 56 7.60 17.25 -2.82
C LEU A 56 7.76 18.68 -3.35
N LEU A 57 6.91 19.61 -2.92
CA LEU A 57 6.79 20.92 -3.57
C LEU A 57 8.06 21.76 -3.40
N GLU A 58 8.59 21.83 -2.19
CA GLU A 58 9.78 22.61 -1.88
C GLU A 58 11.03 22.03 -2.56
N PRO A 59 11.45 20.79 -2.26
CA PRO A 59 12.72 20.28 -2.78
C PRO A 59 12.66 19.89 -4.26
N ARG A 60 11.51 19.45 -4.79
CA ARG A 60 11.43 18.97 -6.19
C ARG A 60 10.98 20.03 -7.18
N TRP A 61 10.37 21.12 -6.72
CA TRP A 61 9.87 22.17 -7.62
C TRP A 61 10.40 23.55 -7.25
N LEU A 62 10.18 24.07 -6.04
CA LEU A 62 10.55 25.44 -5.68
C LEU A 62 12.06 25.70 -5.74
N VAL A 63 12.86 24.88 -5.06
CA VAL A 63 14.33 25.02 -5.03
C VAL A 63 14.93 24.90 -6.44
N PRO A 64 14.67 23.83 -7.23
CA PRO A 64 15.25 23.72 -8.57
C PRO A 64 14.72 24.79 -9.54
N PHE A 65 13.50 25.31 -9.33
CA PHE A 65 12.98 26.42 -10.13
C PHE A 65 13.71 27.73 -9.82
N GLN A 66 13.96 28.03 -8.55
CA GLN A 66 14.74 29.20 -8.13
C GLN A 66 16.19 29.12 -8.62
N GLU A 67 16.82 27.95 -8.48
CA GLU A 67 18.17 27.69 -9.00
C GLU A 67 18.24 27.83 -10.52
N ALA A 68 17.22 27.34 -11.25
CA ALA A 68 17.17 27.47 -12.70
C ALA A 68 17.07 28.93 -13.15
N ILE A 69 16.28 29.75 -12.43
CA ILE A 69 16.18 31.21 -12.67
C ILE A 69 17.52 31.88 -12.41
N ALA A 70 18.19 31.54 -11.30
CA ALA A 70 19.49 32.11 -10.94
C ALA A 70 20.60 31.72 -11.93
N ALA A 71 20.56 30.50 -12.46
CA ALA A 71 21.52 29.99 -13.43
C ALA A 71 21.25 30.41 -14.89
N GLY A 72 20.08 30.97 -15.19
CA GLY A 72 19.68 31.31 -16.56
C GLY A 72 19.41 30.10 -17.47
N ASP A 73 19.22 28.91 -16.90
CA ASP A 73 18.94 27.70 -17.67
C ASP A 73 17.50 27.72 -18.18
N THR A 74 17.35 28.14 -19.43
CA THR A 74 16.05 28.30 -20.10
C THR A 74 15.26 26.99 -20.13
N GLY A 75 15.92 25.82 -20.23
CA GLY A 75 15.24 24.54 -20.31
C GLY A 75 14.53 24.16 -19.00
N ARG A 76 15.23 24.33 -17.88
CA ARG A 76 14.67 24.03 -16.55
C ARG A 76 13.60 25.04 -16.12
N ILE A 77 13.75 26.31 -16.51
CA ILE A 77 12.73 27.35 -16.26
C ILE A 77 11.43 27.03 -17.00
N ILE A 78 11.51 26.65 -18.28
CA ILE A 78 10.31 26.28 -19.07
C ILE A 78 9.61 25.07 -18.45
N PHE A 79 10.37 24.05 -18.05
CA PHE A 79 9.81 22.87 -17.40
C PHE A 79 9.12 23.22 -16.08
N GLY A 80 9.80 23.96 -15.19
CA GLY A 80 9.22 24.38 -13.91
C GLY A 80 8.01 25.31 -14.07
N GLY A 81 8.03 26.21 -15.06
CA GLY A 81 6.91 27.08 -15.40
C GLY A 81 5.72 26.30 -15.95
N SER A 82 5.95 25.29 -16.79
CA SER A 82 4.89 24.41 -17.31
C SER A 82 4.18 23.64 -16.18
N ALA A 83 4.92 23.20 -15.16
CA ALA A 83 4.35 22.57 -13.97
C ALA A 83 3.47 23.54 -13.16
N LEU A 84 3.86 24.81 -13.05
CA LEU A 84 3.06 25.87 -12.42
C LEU A 84 1.74 26.09 -13.16
N VAL A 85 1.80 26.19 -14.50
CA VAL A 85 0.61 26.34 -15.35
C VAL A 85 -0.33 25.15 -15.17
N LEU A 86 0.18 23.92 -15.18
CA LEU A 86 -0.62 22.72 -14.90
C LEU A 86 -1.20 22.72 -13.49
N GLY A 87 -0.46 23.20 -12.50
CA GLY A 87 -0.95 23.38 -11.12
C GLY A 87 -2.10 24.40 -11.04
N LEU A 88 -1.99 25.52 -11.75
CA LEU A 88 -3.06 26.52 -11.85
C LEU A 88 -4.31 25.96 -12.53
N CYS A 89 -4.13 25.13 -13.55
CA CYS A 89 -5.22 24.45 -14.25
C CYS A 89 -6.07 23.56 -13.31
N TRP A 90 -5.49 23.07 -12.20
CA TRP A 90 -6.22 22.30 -11.18
C TRP A 90 -7.34 23.11 -10.52
N TYR A 91 -7.13 24.42 -10.30
CA TYR A 91 -8.14 25.32 -9.74
C TYR A 91 -9.34 25.55 -10.68
N GLY A 92 -9.27 25.06 -11.92
CA GLY A 92 -10.41 24.98 -12.84
C GLY A 92 -11.61 24.23 -12.25
N LEU A 93 -11.41 23.40 -11.22
CA LEU A 93 -12.48 22.75 -10.45
C LEU A 93 -13.51 23.74 -9.86
N TYR A 94 -13.07 24.92 -9.43
CA TYR A 94 -13.95 25.90 -8.78
C TYR A 94 -14.85 26.64 -9.77
N PHE A 95 -14.53 26.63 -11.06
CA PHE A 95 -15.27 27.37 -12.09
C PHE A 95 -15.99 26.41 -13.03
N LYS A 96 -17.33 26.52 -13.14
CA LYS A 96 -18.15 25.68 -14.03
C LYS A 96 -17.69 25.67 -15.51
N ARG A 97 -17.03 26.74 -15.97
CA ARG A 97 -16.49 26.85 -17.35
C ARG A 97 -15.04 26.34 -17.48
N GLY A 98 -14.32 26.17 -16.37
CA GLY A 98 -12.92 25.73 -16.32
C GLY A 98 -12.73 24.22 -16.13
N GLU A 99 -13.82 23.45 -16.06
CA GLU A 99 -13.78 22.01 -15.78
C GLU A 99 -12.97 21.20 -16.80
N TRP A 100 -12.94 21.64 -18.07
CA TRP A 100 -12.13 21.00 -19.11
C TRP A 100 -10.62 21.09 -18.82
N LEU A 101 -10.21 22.15 -18.14
CA LEU A 101 -8.82 22.42 -17.79
C LEU A 101 -8.36 21.43 -16.70
N MET A 102 -9.23 21.14 -15.73
CA MET A 102 -8.98 20.10 -14.72
C MET A 102 -8.86 18.71 -15.35
N ARG A 103 -9.69 18.38 -16.36
CA ARG A 103 -9.63 17.08 -17.04
C ARG A 103 -8.28 16.83 -17.71
N LEU A 104 -7.63 17.86 -18.25
CA LEU A 104 -6.27 17.75 -18.78
C LEU A 104 -5.26 17.41 -17.68
N VAL A 105 -5.32 18.10 -16.54
CA VAL A 105 -4.40 17.81 -15.42
C VAL A 105 -4.62 16.41 -14.87
N LEU A 106 -5.87 15.99 -14.69
CA LEU A 106 -6.21 14.62 -14.30
C LEU A 106 -5.68 13.60 -15.30
N GLY A 107 -5.81 13.85 -16.61
CA GLY A 107 -5.27 12.98 -17.66
C GLY A 107 -3.75 12.82 -17.56
N VAL A 108 -3.02 13.91 -17.31
CA VAL A 108 -1.56 13.87 -17.13
C VAL A 108 -1.18 13.08 -15.87
N ILE A 109 -1.83 13.35 -14.74
CA ILE A 109 -1.55 12.65 -13.47
C ILE A 109 -1.88 11.16 -13.59
N LEU A 110 -3.04 10.81 -14.17
CA LEU A 110 -3.45 9.42 -14.37
C LEU A 110 -2.52 8.71 -15.36
N GLY A 111 -2.11 9.36 -16.45
CA GLY A 111 -1.16 8.80 -17.40
C GLY A 111 0.22 8.54 -16.77
N ALA A 112 0.76 9.52 -16.03
CA ALA A 112 2.03 9.38 -15.33
C ALA A 112 1.99 8.28 -14.25
N SER A 113 0.94 8.28 -13.43
CA SER A 113 0.75 7.27 -12.38
C SER A 113 0.51 5.87 -12.96
N ALA A 114 -0.24 5.73 -14.05
CA ALA A 114 -0.40 4.46 -14.77
C ALA A 114 0.93 3.96 -15.35
N GLY A 115 1.74 4.84 -15.94
CA GLY A 115 3.07 4.50 -16.44
C GLY A 115 4.01 4.03 -15.32
N GLN A 116 4.01 4.72 -14.18
CA GLN A 116 4.78 4.30 -13.00
C GLN A 116 4.27 2.98 -12.43
N ALA A 117 2.96 2.80 -12.32
CA ALA A 117 2.34 1.58 -11.84
C ALA A 117 2.72 0.39 -12.74
N LEU A 118 2.68 0.55 -14.07
CA LEU A 118 3.14 -0.47 -15.00
C LEU A 118 4.61 -0.82 -14.78
N ARG A 119 5.50 0.19 -14.76
CA ARG A 119 6.94 -0.03 -14.52
C ARG A 119 7.19 -0.74 -13.19
N ASN A 120 6.52 -0.33 -12.13
CA ASN A 120 6.67 -0.92 -10.80
C ASN A 120 6.14 -2.35 -10.78
N ASN A 121 4.98 -2.63 -11.37
CA ASN A 121 4.46 -3.99 -11.49
C ASN A 121 5.42 -4.87 -12.28
N PHE A 122 5.93 -4.41 -13.42
CA PHE A 122 6.95 -5.16 -14.17
C PHE A 122 8.21 -5.40 -13.34
N THR A 123 8.73 -4.38 -12.66
CA THR A 123 9.97 -4.50 -11.87
C THR A 123 9.80 -5.38 -10.63
N GLN A 124 8.63 -5.38 -9.99
CA GLN A 124 8.34 -6.20 -8.81
C GLN A 124 7.94 -7.64 -9.16
N GLN A 125 7.25 -7.85 -10.28
CA GLN A 125 6.78 -9.17 -10.70
C GLN A 125 7.84 -9.94 -11.50
N MET A 126 8.72 -9.26 -12.24
CA MET A 126 9.77 -9.93 -13.02
C MET A 126 10.71 -10.79 -12.15
N PRO A 127 11.16 -10.35 -10.96
CA PRO A 127 11.92 -11.20 -10.06
C PRO A 127 11.15 -12.43 -9.60
N LEU A 128 9.84 -12.33 -9.35
CA LEU A 128 9.01 -13.49 -8.95
C LEU A 128 8.98 -14.55 -10.06
N VAL A 129 8.87 -14.10 -11.32
CA VAL A 129 8.96 -14.97 -12.50
C VAL A 129 10.35 -15.59 -12.60
N ALA A 130 11.42 -14.80 -12.47
CA ALA A 130 12.79 -15.30 -12.51
C ALA A 130 13.10 -16.31 -11.38
N THR A 131 12.62 -16.05 -10.15
CA THR A 131 12.78 -16.97 -9.02
C THR A 131 11.96 -18.25 -9.17
N SER A 132 10.87 -18.21 -9.95
CA SER A 132 10.08 -19.40 -10.25
C SER A 132 10.82 -20.38 -11.16
N PHE A 133 11.85 -19.92 -11.88
CA PHE A 133 12.71 -20.76 -12.71
C PHE A 133 13.96 -21.29 -11.97
N ARG A 134 14.04 -21.18 -10.64
CA ARG A 134 15.18 -21.74 -9.88
C ARG A 134 15.27 -23.25 -10.09
N SER A 135 16.50 -23.74 -10.30
CA SER A 135 16.80 -25.18 -10.42
C SER A 135 16.24 -25.95 -9.22
N PRO A 136 15.45 -27.01 -9.43
CA PRO A 136 14.92 -27.84 -8.34
C PRO A 136 16.01 -28.48 -7.46
N ILE A 137 17.25 -28.52 -7.94
CA ILE A 137 18.42 -28.96 -7.18
C ILE A 137 19.19 -27.73 -6.71
N VAL A 138 19.20 -27.51 -5.39
CA VAL A 138 19.97 -26.45 -4.73
C VAL A 138 21.28 -27.06 -4.23
N ILE A 139 22.38 -26.67 -4.86
CA ILE A 139 23.72 -27.04 -4.42
C ILE A 139 24.22 -25.89 -3.54
N SER A 140 24.43 -26.15 -2.25
CA SER A 140 24.95 -25.15 -1.31
C SER A 140 26.46 -24.97 -1.49
N GLU A 141 26.99 -23.80 -1.13
CA GLU A 141 28.43 -23.52 -1.14
C GLU A 141 29.17 -24.61 -0.33
N GLY A 142 29.98 -25.41 -1.03
CA GLY A 142 30.69 -26.55 -0.43
C GLY A 142 30.28 -27.94 -0.95
N SER A 143 29.53 -28.04 -2.05
CA SER A 143 29.20 -29.32 -2.72
C SER A 143 28.40 -30.32 -1.86
N ARG A 144 27.64 -29.82 -0.87
CA ARG A 144 26.65 -30.60 -0.13
C ARG A 144 25.27 -30.29 -0.68
N LEU A 145 24.53 -31.33 -1.06
CA LEU A 145 23.12 -31.21 -1.44
C LEU A 145 22.34 -30.76 -0.21
N ASP A 146 21.74 -29.57 -0.29
CA ASP A 146 20.75 -29.16 0.69
C ASP A 146 19.42 -29.85 0.32
N PHE A 147 19.17 -30.98 0.99
CA PHE A 147 17.95 -31.76 0.78
C PHE A 147 16.70 -30.94 1.09
N TRP A 148 16.73 -30.08 2.11
CA TRP A 148 15.56 -29.31 2.52
C TRP A 148 15.28 -28.16 1.56
N GLY A 149 16.34 -27.45 1.14
CA GLY A 149 16.25 -26.43 0.09
C GLY A 149 15.77 -26.98 -1.25
N SER A 150 16.29 -28.14 -1.66
CA SER A 150 15.90 -28.81 -2.92
C SER A 150 14.47 -29.35 -2.89
N LEU A 151 14.03 -29.92 -1.76
CA LEU A 151 12.65 -30.38 -1.58
C LEU A 151 11.66 -29.21 -1.68
N ASN A 152 11.95 -28.09 -0.99
CA ASN A 152 11.10 -26.91 -1.01
C ASN A 152 10.97 -26.33 -2.43
N ASN A 153 12.10 -26.20 -3.15
CA ASN A 153 12.08 -25.66 -4.51
C ASN A 153 11.36 -26.61 -5.50
N SER A 154 11.52 -27.92 -5.32
CA SER A 154 10.80 -28.93 -6.12
C SER A 154 9.29 -28.91 -5.86
N LEU A 155 8.87 -28.78 -4.60
CA LEU A 155 7.46 -28.63 -4.23
C LEU A 155 6.87 -27.34 -4.81
N PHE A 156 7.61 -26.24 -4.75
CA PHE A 156 7.17 -24.98 -5.35
C PHE A 156 7.00 -25.10 -6.87
N LEU A 157 7.96 -25.71 -7.56
CA LEU A 157 7.89 -25.93 -9.01
C LEU A 157 6.70 -26.84 -9.37
N LEU A 158 6.49 -27.92 -8.62
CA LEU A 158 5.33 -28.79 -8.80
C LEU A 158 4.01 -28.04 -8.60
N ALA A 159 3.90 -27.23 -7.55
CA ALA A 159 2.72 -26.40 -7.30
C ALA A 159 2.49 -25.39 -8.45
N LEU A 160 3.54 -24.71 -8.90
CA LEU A 160 3.49 -23.73 -9.98
C LEU A 160 3.04 -24.35 -11.31
N VAL A 161 3.67 -25.46 -11.72
CA VAL A 161 3.30 -26.18 -12.94
C VAL A 161 1.87 -26.70 -12.83
N SER A 162 1.49 -27.25 -11.68
CA SER A 162 0.14 -27.77 -11.42
C SER A 162 -0.94 -26.68 -11.49
N VAL A 163 -0.68 -25.49 -10.96
CA VAL A 163 -1.59 -24.33 -11.05
C VAL A 163 -1.63 -23.75 -12.47
N LEU A 164 -0.49 -23.68 -13.17
CA LEU A 164 -0.46 -23.29 -14.58
C LEU A 164 -1.29 -24.26 -15.43
N LEU A 165 -1.14 -25.57 -15.24
CA LEU A 165 -1.97 -26.58 -15.91
C LEU A 165 -3.46 -26.44 -15.61
N TYR A 166 -3.82 -25.98 -14.41
CA TYR A 166 -5.21 -25.66 -14.07
C TYR A 166 -5.76 -24.47 -14.86
N PHE A 167 -4.97 -23.39 -15.02
CA PHE A 167 -5.38 -22.17 -15.72
C PHE A 167 -5.16 -22.19 -17.24
N PHE A 168 -4.29 -23.04 -17.77
CA PHE A 168 -4.10 -23.21 -19.21
C PHE A 168 -5.30 -23.97 -19.80
N PHE A 169 -6.33 -23.22 -20.18
CA PHE A 169 -7.55 -23.73 -20.83
C PHE A 169 -7.42 -23.94 -22.35
N ILE A 170 -6.27 -23.59 -22.94
CA ILE A 170 -6.07 -23.58 -24.40
C ILE A 170 -5.89 -25.00 -24.99
N PHE A 171 -5.48 -25.98 -24.18
CA PHE A 171 -5.32 -27.37 -24.61
C PHE A 171 -6.40 -28.25 -23.97
N GLU A 172 -7.05 -29.07 -24.81
CA GLU A 172 -8.05 -30.03 -24.34
C GLU A 172 -7.37 -31.10 -23.45
N GLN A 173 -7.73 -31.15 -22.17
CA GLN A 173 -7.09 -31.99 -21.14
C GLN A 173 -7.47 -33.48 -21.29
N ARG A 174 -7.17 -34.09 -22.45
CA ARG A 174 -7.52 -35.49 -22.74
C ARG A 174 -6.64 -36.50 -21.98
N ASN A 175 -5.41 -36.15 -21.63
CA ASN A 175 -4.48 -37.05 -20.92
C ASN A 175 -4.79 -37.12 -19.40
N PRO A 176 -4.84 -38.32 -18.80
CA PRO A 176 -5.17 -38.49 -17.38
C PRO A 176 -4.15 -37.84 -16.43
N ILE A 177 -2.87 -37.79 -16.83
CA ILE A 177 -1.79 -37.14 -16.07
C ILE A 177 -2.01 -35.61 -15.98
N ILE A 178 -2.42 -34.98 -17.08
CA ILE A 178 -2.72 -33.54 -17.14
C ILE A 178 -3.96 -33.23 -16.28
N LYS A 179 -4.97 -34.10 -16.33
CA LYS A 179 -6.19 -33.97 -15.51
C LYS A 179 -5.94 -34.15 -14.01
N ALA A 180 -4.97 -34.99 -13.63
CA ALA A 180 -4.53 -35.13 -12.23
C ALA A 180 -3.75 -33.89 -11.77
N GLY A 181 -2.81 -33.41 -12.58
CA GLY A 181 -2.06 -32.18 -12.32
C GLY A 181 -2.96 -30.95 -12.15
N SER A 182 -3.98 -30.79 -12.99
CA SER A 182 -4.98 -29.71 -12.87
C SER A 182 -5.82 -29.80 -11.58
N ARG A 183 -6.14 -31.02 -11.11
CA ARG A 183 -6.87 -31.23 -9.85
C ARG A 183 -6.05 -30.83 -8.63
N ILE A 184 -4.77 -31.18 -8.63
CA ILE A 184 -3.81 -30.76 -7.59
C ILE A 184 -3.64 -29.23 -7.63
N GLY A 185 -3.66 -28.62 -8.82
CA GLY A 185 -3.54 -27.17 -8.99
C GLY A 185 -4.72 -26.43 -8.37
N ARG A 186 -5.94 -26.96 -8.55
CA ARG A 186 -7.14 -26.45 -7.87
C ARG A 186 -7.00 -26.49 -6.34
N PHE A 187 -6.44 -27.57 -5.79
CA PHE A 187 -6.20 -27.67 -4.36
C PHE A 187 -5.20 -26.61 -3.87
N TRP A 188 -4.07 -26.44 -4.57
CA TRP A 188 -3.10 -25.38 -4.27
C TRP A 188 -3.74 -23.99 -4.31
N LEU A 189 -4.65 -23.72 -5.25
CA LEU A 189 -5.38 -22.46 -5.30
C LEU A 189 -6.33 -22.28 -4.13
N MET A 190 -7.05 -23.32 -3.70
CA MET A 190 -7.90 -23.26 -2.51
C MET A 190 -7.09 -22.93 -1.26
N VAL A 191 -5.91 -23.54 -1.10
CA VAL A 191 -4.99 -23.23 0.01
C VAL A 191 -4.50 -21.78 -0.09
N GLY A 192 -4.05 -21.35 -1.27
CA GLY A 192 -3.58 -19.97 -1.49
C GLY A 192 -4.66 -18.92 -1.18
N PHE A 193 -5.87 -19.10 -1.70
CA PHE A 193 -7.00 -18.23 -1.37
C PHE A 193 -7.34 -18.28 0.12
N GLY A 194 -7.28 -19.45 0.74
CA GLY A 194 -7.45 -19.60 2.19
C GLY A 194 -6.46 -18.75 3.00
N VAL A 195 -5.18 -18.73 2.60
CA VAL A 195 -4.16 -17.87 3.22
C VAL A 195 -4.48 -16.39 3.01
N TYR A 196 -4.89 -15.98 1.81
CA TYR A 196 -5.29 -14.59 1.55
C TYR A 196 -6.49 -14.16 2.39
N PHE A 197 -7.54 -14.97 2.46
CA PHE A 197 -8.69 -14.70 3.32
C PHE A 197 -8.28 -14.65 4.79
N GLY A 198 -7.46 -15.60 5.26
CA GLY A 198 -6.92 -15.62 6.61
C GLY A 198 -6.13 -14.36 6.96
N ASN A 199 -5.29 -13.87 6.03
CA ASN A 199 -4.53 -12.64 6.21
C ASN A 199 -5.44 -11.43 6.42
N THR A 200 -6.54 -11.32 5.65
CA THR A 200 -7.48 -10.19 5.84
C THR A 200 -8.18 -10.21 7.21
N ILE A 201 -8.51 -11.39 7.72
CA ILE A 201 -9.10 -11.56 9.06
C ILE A 201 -8.06 -11.20 10.12
N MET A 202 -6.83 -11.68 9.97
CA MET A 202 -5.73 -11.38 10.87
C MET A 202 -5.45 -9.88 10.94
N THR A 203 -5.42 -9.16 9.81
CA THR A 203 -5.22 -7.70 9.81
C THR A 203 -6.31 -6.99 10.61
N ARG A 204 -7.58 -7.38 10.44
CA ARG A 204 -8.70 -6.77 11.19
C ARG A 204 -8.61 -7.08 12.69
N MET A 205 -8.27 -8.31 13.06
CA MET A 205 -8.09 -8.70 14.46
C MET A 205 -6.88 -8.01 15.09
N ALA A 206 -5.77 -7.85 14.36
CA ALA A 206 -4.58 -7.15 14.83
C ALA A 206 -4.90 -5.69 15.20
N VAL A 207 -5.61 -4.97 14.32
CA VAL A 207 -6.05 -3.59 14.61
C VAL A 207 -6.96 -3.56 15.84
N LEU A 208 -7.87 -4.53 16.00
CA LEU A 208 -8.73 -4.59 17.18
C LEU A 208 -7.93 -4.84 18.47
N ILE A 209 -6.98 -5.78 18.44
CA ILE A 209 -6.12 -6.12 19.58
C ILE A 209 -5.32 -4.90 20.01
N GLU A 210 -4.71 -4.16 19.08
CA GLU A 210 -3.98 -2.93 19.41
C GLU A 210 -4.86 -1.90 20.14
N ARG A 211 -6.12 -1.75 19.71
CA ARG A 211 -7.06 -0.79 20.34
C ARG A 211 -7.51 -1.25 21.72
N VAL A 212 -7.79 -2.54 21.90
CA VAL A 212 -8.14 -3.11 23.21
C VAL A 212 -6.94 -3.05 24.16
N TRP A 213 -5.74 -3.39 23.67
CA TRP A 213 -4.51 -3.34 24.45
C TRP A 213 -4.20 -1.93 24.94
N PHE A 214 -4.36 -0.91 24.08
CA PHE A 214 -4.24 0.50 24.46
C PHE A 214 -5.22 0.88 25.57
N VAL A 215 -6.51 0.50 25.45
CA VAL A 215 -7.51 0.83 26.47
C VAL A 215 -7.18 0.16 27.81
N VAL A 216 -6.77 -1.11 27.80
CA VAL A 216 -6.53 -1.88 29.03
C VAL A 216 -5.18 -1.56 29.68
N ASN A 217 -4.09 -1.55 28.92
CA ASN A 217 -2.74 -1.43 29.48
C ASN A 217 -2.26 0.01 29.54
N ASP A 218 -2.41 0.77 28.46
CA ASP A 218 -1.92 2.15 28.45
C ASP A 218 -2.87 3.07 29.20
N PHE A 219 -4.16 3.04 28.91
CA PHE A 219 -5.09 3.98 29.53
C PHE A 219 -5.44 3.61 30.98
N PHE A 220 -5.96 2.41 31.23
CA PHE A 220 -6.27 1.99 32.60
C PHE A 220 -5.02 1.70 33.44
N GLY A 221 -3.98 1.08 32.85
CA GLY A 221 -2.74 0.80 33.58
C GLY A 221 -2.02 2.06 34.07
N LYS A 222 -1.95 3.14 33.26
CA LYS A 222 -1.36 4.43 33.70
C LYS A 222 -2.26 5.26 34.60
N MET A 223 -3.57 5.00 34.62
CA MET A 223 -4.52 5.72 35.49
C MET A 223 -4.54 5.16 36.92
N PHE A 224 -4.28 3.86 37.07
CA PHE A 224 -4.30 3.15 38.36
C PHE A 224 -2.91 2.80 38.92
N ALA A 225 -1.83 3.11 38.20
CA ALA A 225 -0.44 3.04 38.68
C ALA A 225 0.07 4.42 39.12
#